data_AF-A0A328QAG1-F1
#
_entry.id   AF-A0A328QAG1-F1
#
_cell.length_a   1.000
_cell.length_b   1.000
_cell.length_c   1.000
_cell.angle_alpha   90.00
_cell.angle_beta   90.00
_cell.angle_gamma   90.00
#
_symmetry.space_group_name_H-M   'P 1'
#
loop_
_entity.id
_entity.type
_entity.pdbx_description
1 polymer ?
#
loop_
_entity_poly.entity_id
_entity_poly.type
_entity_poly.pdbx_seq_one_letter_code
_entity_poly.pdbx_strand_id
1 'polypeptide(L)'
;MVDNKLNKKWKEDFFEIFATKSDVKELENADKIKIEHFPPVLGQYYPSNIDEDTLIKLCEGKLFLTKSKKQPDYDDSLIKIDYEKVIKTQLNTLMQQQIAKLQEEDPNFLKDDEKEIIKKSSFPFIKLMTLVYSKDTKDMSCNDQKQWKEYMNQFITQQIVFSIVNTYYTMKLYQDNIYTTLFQTPYNKDYVWKEYGYNHEGICVTYNFKEIRKIIIEQLQKIFPVYYINSKSDINYDVYNSVCASLLKTKDKINTYDNQWAYIMSYKYTETEYTMLDNLLEPVYTYSMTHSKINEILNGNYLEIKDNQLNYNYKKLIENLVDVLNSNEFQEELNTKLQEVYDITQNNIDIDFMKPEAVYLGRDFPEEKIKQIKEIVQKEDIMIFKIKQSEDKLFKALI
;
A
#
# COMPACT_ATOMS: atom_id res chain seq x y z
N MET A 1 -6.81 15.11 22.06
CA MET A 1 -6.74 13.73 22.60
C MET A 1 -7.87 12.95 21.98
N VAL A 2 -7.55 12.08 21.01
CA VAL A 2 -8.46 11.02 20.53
C VAL A 2 -8.97 10.27 21.75
N ASP A 3 -10.29 10.18 21.88
CA ASP A 3 -10.91 9.30 22.88
C ASP A 3 -10.64 7.85 22.43
N ASN A 4 -9.88 7.09 23.22
CA ASN A 4 -9.59 5.66 22.99
C ASN A 4 -10.86 4.80 22.85
N LYS A 5 -12.07 5.36 23.04
CA LYS A 5 -13.34 4.71 22.76
C LYS A 5 -13.68 4.55 21.26
N LEU A 6 -13.01 5.25 20.34
CA LEU A 6 -13.40 5.19 18.91
C LEU A 6 -12.74 4.06 18.12
N ASN A 7 -11.42 3.90 18.25
CA ASN A 7 -10.75 2.68 17.80
C ASN A 7 -11.08 1.60 18.82
N LYS A 8 -12.29 1.06 18.71
CA LYS A 8 -12.68 -0.13 19.48
C LYS A 8 -11.60 -1.18 19.29
N LYS A 9 -11.34 -1.97 20.33
CA LYS A 9 -10.30 -3.01 20.34
C LYS A 9 -10.22 -3.83 19.05
N TRP A 10 -11.36 -4.21 18.46
CA TRP A 10 -11.38 -4.96 17.19
C TRP A 10 -10.72 -4.23 16.02
N LYS A 11 -10.77 -2.89 15.95
CA LYS A 11 -10.09 -2.10 14.92
C LYS A 11 -8.58 -2.11 15.13
N GLU A 12 -8.15 -2.04 16.39
CA GLU A 12 -6.73 -2.13 16.76
C GLU A 12 -6.19 -3.52 16.38
N ASP A 13 -6.90 -4.59 16.80
CA ASP A 13 -6.58 -5.98 16.48
C ASP A 13 -6.56 -6.21 14.96
N PHE A 14 -7.57 -5.70 14.23
CA PHE A 14 -7.62 -5.78 12.77
C PHE A 14 -6.41 -5.09 12.12
N PHE A 15 -6.14 -3.84 12.52
CA PHE A 15 -5.12 -3.02 11.89
C PHE A 15 -3.72 -3.55 12.17
N GLU A 16 -3.44 -4.02 13.39
CA GLU A 16 -2.16 -4.64 13.73
C GLU A 16 -1.87 -5.87 12.86
N ILE A 17 -2.84 -6.78 12.73
CA ILE A 17 -2.69 -7.97 11.89
C ILE A 17 -2.50 -7.56 10.43
N PHE A 18 -3.34 -6.66 9.92
CA PHE A 18 -3.32 -6.23 8.52
C PHE A 18 -2.07 -5.44 8.14
N ALA A 19 -1.49 -4.69 9.09
CA ALA A 19 -0.29 -3.90 8.90
C ALA A 19 1.00 -4.74 8.94
N THR A 20 1.05 -5.75 9.81
CA THR A 20 2.29 -6.47 10.14
C THR A 20 2.42 -7.83 9.44
N LYS A 21 1.31 -8.49 9.11
CA LYS A 21 1.30 -9.89 8.66
C LYS A 21 1.20 -10.02 7.16
N SER A 22 1.86 -11.06 6.63
CA SER A 22 1.80 -11.45 5.23
C SER A 22 1.31 -12.89 5.03
N ASP A 23 1.06 -13.64 6.10
CA ASP A 23 0.56 -15.00 6.05
C ASP A 23 -0.95 -15.02 5.75
N VAL A 24 -1.36 -15.88 4.82
CA VAL A 24 -2.76 -15.95 4.37
C VAL A 24 -3.70 -16.28 5.52
N LYS A 25 -3.34 -17.18 6.44
CA LYS A 25 -4.21 -17.57 7.56
C LYS A 25 -4.36 -16.45 8.59
N GLU A 26 -3.31 -15.68 8.81
CA GLU A 26 -3.39 -14.49 9.69
C GLU A 26 -4.26 -13.40 9.05
N LEU A 27 -4.13 -13.16 7.74
CA LEU A 27 -4.99 -12.22 7.03
C LEU A 27 -6.46 -12.66 6.98
N GLU A 28 -6.74 -13.97 6.89
CA GLU A 28 -8.09 -14.51 7.05
C GLU A 28 -8.69 -14.20 8.43
N ASN A 29 -7.88 -14.14 9.50
CA ASN A 29 -8.37 -13.74 10.81
C ASN A 29 -8.71 -12.25 10.87
N ALA A 30 -7.89 -11.39 10.25
CA ALA A 30 -8.24 -9.97 10.10
C ALA A 30 -9.56 -9.81 9.32
N ASP A 31 -9.74 -10.57 8.24
CA ASP A 31 -11.00 -10.55 7.47
C ASP A 31 -12.21 -10.99 8.30
N LYS A 32 -12.08 -11.98 9.17
CA LYS A 32 -13.17 -12.38 10.11
C LYS A 32 -13.53 -11.24 11.05
N ILE A 33 -12.54 -10.61 11.69
CA ILE A 33 -12.75 -9.47 12.58
C ILE A 33 -13.48 -8.34 11.84
N LYS A 34 -13.04 -8.03 10.61
CA LYS A 34 -13.64 -7.03 9.73
C LYS A 34 -15.10 -7.35 9.41
N ILE A 35 -15.40 -8.59 9.01
CA ILE A 35 -16.74 -9.04 8.62
C ILE A 35 -17.71 -8.99 9.82
N GLU A 36 -17.28 -9.42 11.00
CA GLU A 36 -18.11 -9.41 12.23
C GLU A 36 -18.57 -8.00 12.62
N HIS A 37 -17.79 -6.98 12.25
CA HIS A 37 -18.07 -5.57 12.56
C HIS A 37 -18.55 -4.77 11.36
N PHE A 38 -18.75 -5.40 10.21
CA PHE A 38 -19.12 -4.72 8.97
C PHE A 38 -20.57 -4.20 9.05
N PRO A 39 -20.82 -2.92 8.75
CA PRO A 39 -22.16 -2.35 8.79
C PRO A 39 -23.01 -2.86 7.62
N PRO A 40 -24.33 -3.09 7.83
CA PRO A 40 -25.20 -3.59 6.77
C PRO A 40 -25.44 -2.57 5.63
N VAL A 41 -25.24 -1.28 5.91
CA VAL A 41 -25.43 -0.19 4.95
C VAL A 41 -24.32 0.84 5.13
N LEU A 42 -23.76 1.29 4.01
CA LEU A 42 -22.75 2.34 3.91
C LEU A 42 -23.30 3.50 3.09
N GLY A 43 -22.98 4.74 3.47
CA GLY A 43 -23.39 5.94 2.74
C GLY A 43 -22.18 6.73 2.22
N GLN A 44 -22.29 7.27 1.02
CA GLN A 44 -21.32 8.19 0.43
C GLN A 44 -21.97 9.55 0.22
N TYR A 45 -21.31 10.61 0.68
CA TYR A 45 -21.86 11.96 0.64
C TYR A 45 -21.27 12.78 -0.51
N TYR A 46 -22.13 13.58 -1.14
CA TYR A 46 -21.82 14.44 -2.26
C TYR A 46 -22.42 15.83 -2.07
N PRO A 47 -21.82 16.88 -2.64
CA PRO A 47 -22.34 18.22 -2.50
C PRO A 47 -23.64 18.40 -3.31
N SER A 48 -24.40 19.44 -3.00
CA SER A 48 -25.66 19.76 -3.68
C SER A 48 -25.49 20.16 -5.15
N ASN A 49 -24.26 20.44 -5.58
CA ASN A 49 -23.88 20.75 -6.95
C ASN A 49 -23.14 19.60 -7.63
N ILE A 50 -23.39 18.35 -7.21
CA ILE A 50 -22.95 17.18 -7.97
C ILE A 50 -23.36 17.32 -9.43
N ASP A 51 -22.42 16.99 -10.32
CA ASP A 51 -22.65 16.96 -11.75
C ASP A 51 -23.65 15.85 -12.14
N GLU A 52 -24.48 16.10 -13.16
CA GLU A 52 -25.53 15.17 -13.58
C GLU A 52 -24.95 13.83 -14.07
N ASP A 53 -23.89 13.86 -14.90
CA ASP A 53 -23.24 12.65 -15.40
C ASP A 53 -22.67 11.82 -14.26
N THR A 54 -22.09 12.50 -13.26
CA THR A 54 -21.60 11.85 -12.03
C THR A 54 -22.74 11.13 -11.31
N LEU A 55 -23.88 11.78 -11.09
CA LEU A 55 -25.03 11.15 -10.42
C LEU A 55 -25.62 9.99 -11.24
N ILE A 56 -25.71 10.12 -12.56
CA ILE A 56 -26.16 9.06 -13.46
C ILE A 56 -25.27 7.83 -13.29
N LYS A 57 -23.95 8.00 -13.39
CA LYS A 57 -22.98 6.91 -13.19
C LYS A 57 -23.10 6.25 -11.82
N LEU A 58 -23.30 7.02 -10.74
CA LEU A 58 -23.56 6.45 -9.42
C LEU A 58 -24.80 5.55 -9.43
N CYS A 59 -25.89 6.01 -10.06
CA CYS A 59 -27.15 5.28 -10.16
C CYS A 59 -27.02 4.02 -11.05
N GLU A 60 -26.17 4.06 -12.07
CA GLU A 60 -25.81 2.92 -12.91
C GLU A 60 -24.90 1.89 -12.19
N GLY A 61 -24.46 2.20 -10.96
CA GLY A 61 -23.63 1.31 -10.16
C GLY A 61 -22.14 1.50 -10.38
N LYS A 62 -21.70 2.70 -10.75
CA LYS A 62 -20.28 3.09 -10.73
C LYS A 62 -19.86 3.61 -9.36
N LEU A 63 -18.57 3.50 -9.07
CA LEU A 63 -17.94 4.12 -7.92
C LEU A 63 -16.73 4.95 -8.38
N PHE A 64 -16.65 6.17 -7.87
CA PHE A 64 -15.56 7.11 -8.16
C PHE A 64 -14.45 6.95 -7.13
N LEU A 65 -13.24 6.69 -7.62
CA LEU A 65 -12.06 6.56 -6.80
C LEU A 65 -11.01 7.60 -7.17
N THR A 66 -10.27 8.07 -6.17
CA THR A 66 -9.12 8.97 -6.35
C THR A 66 -7.86 8.29 -5.86
N LYS A 67 -6.71 8.57 -6.47
CA LYS A 67 -5.41 8.14 -5.95
C LYS A 67 -5.28 8.53 -4.47
N SER A 68 -4.92 7.57 -3.63
CA SER A 68 -4.84 7.75 -2.18
C SER A 68 -3.84 8.82 -1.80
N LYS A 69 -2.72 8.93 -2.54
CA LYS A 69 -1.70 9.98 -2.37
C LYS A 69 -2.22 11.41 -2.52
N LYS A 70 -3.39 11.60 -3.14
CA LYS A 70 -4.03 12.92 -3.26
C LYS A 70 -4.93 13.25 -2.07
N GLN A 71 -5.16 12.30 -1.17
CA GLN A 71 -5.93 12.54 0.05
C GLN A 71 -5.08 13.35 1.04
N PRO A 72 -5.65 14.37 1.72
CA PRO A 72 -4.89 15.23 2.64
C PRO A 72 -4.15 14.48 3.77
N ASP A 73 -4.75 13.39 4.26
CA ASP A 73 -4.21 12.61 5.38
C ASP A 73 -3.35 11.42 4.94
N TYR A 74 -3.01 11.33 3.65
CA TYR A 74 -2.18 10.23 3.16
C TYR A 74 -0.72 10.46 3.54
N ASP A 75 -0.10 9.43 4.11
CA ASP A 75 1.28 9.51 4.56
C ASP A 75 2.06 8.26 4.17
N ASP A 76 2.95 8.38 3.19
CA ASP A 76 3.75 7.26 2.68
C ASP A 76 4.88 6.87 3.62
N SER A 77 5.38 7.79 4.45
CA SER A 77 6.48 7.54 5.40
C SER A 77 6.10 6.56 6.52
N LEU A 78 4.81 6.28 6.69
CA LEU A 78 4.32 5.22 7.55
C LEU A 78 4.78 3.83 7.08
N ILE A 79 4.84 3.63 5.76
CA ILE A 79 5.07 2.32 5.18
C ILE A 79 6.56 1.98 5.26
N LYS A 80 6.86 0.91 5.99
CA LYS A 80 8.20 0.34 6.09
C LYS A 80 8.39 -0.76 5.05
N ILE A 81 9.62 -0.91 4.59
CA ILE A 81 10.03 -1.98 3.68
C ILE A 81 11.05 -2.83 4.43
N ASP A 82 10.75 -4.12 4.61
CA ASP A 82 11.71 -5.09 5.15
C ASP A 82 12.69 -5.52 4.04
N TYR A 83 13.64 -4.62 3.74
CA TYR A 83 14.66 -4.85 2.71
C TYR A 83 15.47 -6.11 2.99
N GLU A 84 15.78 -6.41 4.25
CA GLU A 84 16.53 -7.61 4.61
C GLU A 84 15.78 -8.88 4.18
N LYS A 85 14.49 -8.99 4.48
CA LYS A 85 13.66 -10.13 4.06
C LYS A 85 13.50 -10.20 2.54
N VAL A 86 13.28 -9.07 1.87
CA VAL A 86 13.11 -9.01 0.41
C VAL A 86 14.37 -9.48 -0.31
N ILE A 87 15.53 -8.91 0.03
CA ILE A 87 16.80 -9.26 -0.61
C ILE A 87 17.16 -10.72 -0.34
N LYS A 88 16.98 -11.21 0.90
CA LYS A 88 17.22 -12.64 1.21
C LYS A 88 16.37 -13.55 0.34
N THR A 89 15.09 -13.21 0.16
CA THR A 89 14.18 -14.01 -0.67
C THR A 89 14.62 -14.02 -2.14
N GLN A 90 14.94 -12.85 -2.70
CA GLN A 90 15.39 -12.73 -4.09
C GLN A 90 16.73 -13.44 -4.33
N LEU A 91 17.72 -13.21 -3.47
CA LEU A 91 19.06 -13.77 -3.62
C LEU A 91 19.11 -15.26 -3.25
N ASN A 92 18.16 -15.79 -2.47
CA ASN A 92 18.05 -17.23 -2.27
C ASN A 92 17.72 -17.98 -3.56
N THR A 93 16.87 -17.43 -4.43
CA THR A 93 16.60 -18.01 -5.76
C THR A 93 17.87 -18.01 -6.61
N LEU A 94 18.59 -16.89 -6.64
CA LEU A 94 19.87 -16.79 -7.34
C LEU A 94 20.90 -17.78 -6.77
N MET A 95 20.97 -17.93 -5.45
CA MET A 95 21.84 -18.89 -4.78
C MET A 95 21.57 -20.32 -5.25
N GLN A 96 20.30 -20.74 -5.34
CA GLN A 96 19.98 -22.10 -5.81
C GLN A 96 20.44 -22.33 -7.25
N GLN A 97 20.30 -21.31 -8.12
CA GLN A 97 20.82 -21.36 -9.48
C GLN A 97 22.35 -21.47 -9.51
N GLN A 98 23.05 -20.73 -8.65
CA GLN A 98 24.52 -20.82 -8.54
C GLN A 98 24.98 -22.18 -8.00
N ILE A 99 24.29 -22.74 -7.01
CA ILE A 99 24.57 -24.09 -6.50
C ILE A 99 24.42 -25.13 -7.62
N ALA A 100 23.37 -25.03 -8.43
CA ALA A 100 23.15 -25.94 -9.55
C ALA A 100 24.29 -25.87 -10.58
N LYS A 101 24.73 -24.66 -10.95
CA LYS A 101 25.87 -24.47 -11.87
C LYS A 101 27.18 -25.03 -11.30
N LEU A 102 27.46 -24.76 -10.03
CA LEU A 102 28.65 -25.31 -9.36
C LEU A 102 28.64 -26.85 -9.35
N GLN A 103 27.47 -27.47 -9.19
CA GLN A 103 27.32 -28.93 -9.24
C GLN A 103 27.47 -29.51 -10.65
N GLU A 104 27.11 -28.76 -11.69
CA GLU A 104 27.36 -29.15 -13.09
C GLU A 104 28.86 -29.13 -13.42
N GLU A 105 29.58 -28.12 -12.93
CA GLU A 105 31.02 -27.95 -13.14
C GLU A 105 31.86 -28.93 -12.29
N ASP A 106 31.53 -29.06 -11.01
CA ASP A 106 32.12 -30.04 -10.09
C ASP A 106 31.05 -30.58 -9.11
N PRO A 107 30.55 -31.81 -9.33
CA PRO A 107 29.54 -32.44 -8.47
C PRO A 107 29.93 -32.56 -7.00
N ASN A 108 31.23 -32.51 -6.68
CA ASN A 108 31.76 -32.63 -5.33
C ASN A 108 32.17 -31.29 -4.73
N PHE A 109 31.90 -30.17 -5.42
CA PHE A 109 32.31 -28.84 -4.97
C PHE A 109 31.75 -28.50 -3.58
N LEU A 110 30.48 -28.83 -3.31
CA LEU A 110 29.85 -28.65 -1.99
C LEU A 110 29.58 -29.99 -1.30
N LYS A 111 30.17 -30.17 -0.12
CA LYS A 111 29.88 -31.29 0.78
C LYS A 111 28.52 -31.10 1.46
N ASP A 112 27.93 -32.19 1.95
CA ASP A 112 26.59 -32.16 2.54
C ASP A 112 26.52 -31.36 3.85
N ASP A 113 27.58 -31.37 4.65
CA ASP A 113 27.71 -30.51 5.83
C ASP A 113 27.76 -29.02 5.46
N GLU A 114 28.46 -28.66 4.38
CA GLU A 114 28.52 -27.29 3.88
C GLU A 114 27.17 -26.81 3.33
N LYS A 115 26.42 -27.68 2.63
CA LYS A 115 25.05 -27.40 2.19
C LYS A 115 24.14 -27.08 3.38
N GLU A 116 24.26 -27.85 4.46
CA GLU A 116 23.48 -27.62 5.68
C GLU A 116 23.89 -26.33 6.40
N ILE A 117 25.19 -25.99 6.43
CA ILE A 117 25.68 -24.71 6.96
C ILE A 117 25.11 -23.53 6.16
N ILE A 118 25.09 -23.62 4.83
CA ILE A 118 24.53 -22.58 3.95
C ILE A 118 23.03 -22.41 4.24
N LYS A 119 22.26 -23.50 4.28
CA LYS A 119 20.81 -23.45 4.53
C LYS A 119 20.46 -22.85 5.91
N LYS A 120 21.27 -23.13 6.93
CA LYS A 120 21.06 -22.62 8.30
C LYS A 120 21.59 -21.21 8.52
N SER A 121 22.35 -20.65 7.57
CA SER A 121 22.87 -19.30 7.66
C SER A 121 21.74 -18.27 7.70
N SER A 122 21.94 -17.17 8.44
CA SER A 122 21.04 -16.02 8.41
C SER A 122 20.92 -15.40 7.03
N PHE A 123 21.94 -15.56 6.17
CA PHE A 123 21.95 -15.12 4.78
C PHE A 123 22.65 -16.19 3.92
N PRO A 124 21.90 -17.14 3.35
CA PRO A 124 22.46 -18.27 2.62
C PRO A 124 23.32 -17.87 1.42
N PHE A 125 22.87 -16.92 0.60
CA PHE A 125 23.62 -16.44 -0.57
C PHE A 125 25.02 -15.91 -0.20
N ILE A 126 25.13 -15.03 0.79
CA ILE A 126 26.42 -14.51 1.26
C ILE A 126 27.31 -15.63 1.80
N LYS A 127 26.72 -16.62 2.51
CA LYS A 127 27.49 -17.75 3.04
C LYS A 127 28.05 -18.64 1.93
N LEU A 128 27.29 -18.85 0.85
CA LEU A 128 27.78 -19.54 -0.34
C LEU A 128 28.97 -18.77 -0.96
N MET A 129 28.82 -17.47 -1.23
CA MET A 129 29.86 -16.67 -1.88
C MET A 129 31.17 -16.64 -1.07
N THR A 130 31.08 -16.48 0.25
CA THR A 130 32.24 -16.48 1.15
C THR A 130 32.92 -17.85 1.25
N LEU A 131 32.15 -18.94 1.11
CA LEU A 131 32.69 -20.31 1.06
C LEU A 131 33.38 -20.61 -0.27
N VAL A 132 32.77 -20.22 -1.40
CA VAL A 132 33.39 -20.28 -2.74
C VAL A 132 34.73 -19.56 -2.73
N TYR A 133 34.74 -18.31 -2.22
CA TYR A 133 35.95 -17.54 -2.02
C TYR A 133 37.02 -18.32 -1.24
N SER A 134 36.65 -18.91 -0.09
CA SER A 134 37.60 -19.59 0.78
C SER A 134 38.22 -20.84 0.14
N LYS A 135 37.50 -21.48 -0.78
CA LYS A 135 37.97 -22.67 -1.51
C LYS A 135 38.85 -22.30 -2.69
N ASP A 136 38.39 -21.39 -3.55
CA ASP A 136 39.10 -21.01 -4.78
C ASP A 136 40.43 -20.32 -4.47
N THR A 137 40.49 -19.57 -3.36
CA THR A 137 41.67 -18.77 -3.01
C THR A 137 42.76 -19.51 -2.24
N LYS A 138 42.54 -20.77 -1.87
CA LYS A 138 43.45 -21.51 -0.96
C LYS A 138 44.88 -21.59 -1.47
N ASP A 139 45.05 -21.79 -2.77
CA ASP A 139 46.35 -21.97 -3.42
C ASP A 139 46.80 -20.73 -4.23
N MET A 140 46.06 -19.62 -4.10
CA MET A 140 46.34 -18.36 -4.83
C MET A 140 47.39 -17.49 -4.13
N SER A 141 48.09 -16.65 -4.91
CA SER A 141 49.02 -15.66 -4.36
C SER A 141 48.27 -14.58 -3.55
N CYS A 142 48.93 -13.93 -2.59
CA CYS A 142 48.31 -12.89 -1.77
C CYS A 142 47.68 -11.75 -2.60
N ASN A 143 48.26 -11.43 -3.77
CA ASN A 143 47.73 -10.40 -4.66
C ASN A 143 46.45 -10.88 -5.36
N ASP A 144 46.43 -12.12 -5.84
CA ASP A 144 45.25 -12.71 -6.50
C ASP A 144 44.09 -12.88 -5.49
N GLN A 145 44.40 -13.30 -4.26
CA GLN A 145 43.42 -13.34 -3.18
C GLN A 145 42.79 -11.96 -2.92
N LYS A 146 43.61 -10.90 -2.94
CA LYS A 146 43.12 -9.53 -2.76
C LYS A 146 42.19 -9.10 -3.90
N GLN A 147 42.58 -9.35 -5.15
CA GLN A 147 41.74 -9.05 -6.32
C GLN A 147 40.42 -9.83 -6.28
N TRP A 148 40.45 -11.11 -5.89
CA TRP A 148 39.26 -11.94 -5.75
C TRP A 148 38.33 -11.44 -4.63
N LYS A 149 38.89 -10.97 -3.50
CA LYS A 149 38.10 -10.31 -2.43
C LYS A 149 37.40 -9.06 -2.95
N GLU A 150 38.12 -8.21 -3.69
CA GLU A 150 37.57 -6.98 -4.26
C GLU A 150 36.44 -7.29 -5.26
N TYR A 151 36.65 -8.27 -6.15
CA TYR A 151 35.63 -8.74 -7.09
C TYR A 151 34.39 -9.30 -6.37
N MET A 152 34.58 -10.17 -5.38
CA MET A 152 33.48 -10.74 -4.60
C MET A 152 32.70 -9.65 -3.86
N ASN A 153 33.39 -8.69 -3.24
CA ASN A 153 32.74 -7.54 -2.59
C ASN A 153 31.89 -6.76 -3.59
N GLN A 154 32.46 -6.36 -4.74
CA GLN A 154 31.73 -5.63 -5.77
C GLN A 154 30.52 -6.40 -6.28
N PHE A 155 30.67 -7.70 -6.54
CA PHE A 155 29.57 -8.54 -7.01
C PHE A 155 28.42 -8.60 -6.00
N ILE A 156 28.70 -8.92 -4.72
CA ILE A 156 27.66 -8.98 -3.68
C ILE A 156 27.02 -7.60 -3.49
N THR A 157 27.82 -6.52 -3.45
CA THR A 157 27.32 -5.15 -3.32
C THR A 157 26.37 -4.79 -4.45
N GLN A 158 26.75 -5.06 -5.70
CA GLN A 158 25.90 -4.80 -6.86
C GLN A 158 24.56 -5.54 -6.75
N GLN A 159 24.57 -6.85 -6.46
CA GLN A 159 23.33 -7.62 -6.33
C GLN A 159 22.39 -7.04 -5.27
N ILE A 160 22.92 -6.65 -4.11
CA ILE A 160 22.14 -6.05 -3.02
C ILE A 160 21.61 -4.66 -3.41
N VAL A 161 22.46 -3.80 -3.97
CA VAL A 161 22.06 -2.43 -4.38
C VAL A 161 20.96 -2.50 -5.44
N PHE A 162 21.12 -3.33 -6.48
CA PHE A 162 20.10 -3.49 -7.52
C PHE A 162 18.76 -3.97 -6.93
N SER A 163 18.79 -4.98 -6.05
CA SER A 163 17.59 -5.48 -5.37
C SER A 163 16.88 -4.40 -4.55
N ILE A 164 17.63 -3.59 -3.79
CA ILE A 164 17.07 -2.52 -2.95
C ILE A 164 16.47 -1.41 -3.80
N VAL A 165 17.20 -0.91 -4.80
CA VAL A 165 16.74 0.15 -5.69
C VAL A 165 15.48 -0.28 -6.44
N ASN A 166 15.46 -1.52 -6.96
CA ASN A 166 14.27 -2.07 -7.62
C ASN A 166 13.07 -2.19 -6.66
N THR A 167 13.30 -2.69 -5.44
CA THR A 167 12.24 -2.81 -4.42
C THR A 167 11.70 -1.44 -4.03
N TYR A 168 12.58 -0.45 -3.88
CA TYR A 168 12.21 0.94 -3.57
C TYR A 168 11.25 1.50 -4.62
N TYR A 169 11.60 1.39 -5.91
CA TYR A 169 10.74 1.89 -6.99
C TYR A 169 9.44 1.11 -7.13
N THR A 170 9.51 -0.21 -7.04
CA THR A 170 8.33 -1.08 -7.07
C THR A 170 7.33 -0.67 -5.98
N MET A 171 7.81 -0.41 -4.76
CA MET A 171 6.95 0.03 -3.66
C MET A 171 6.36 1.43 -3.88
N LYS A 172 7.14 2.37 -4.42
CA LYS A 172 6.64 3.72 -4.75
C LYS A 172 5.53 3.68 -5.82
N LEU A 173 5.67 2.81 -6.83
CA LEU A 173 4.64 2.57 -7.86
C LEU A 173 3.39 1.90 -7.26
N TYR A 174 3.56 0.87 -6.44
CA TYR A 174 2.43 0.22 -5.78
C TYR A 174 1.63 1.20 -4.91
N GLN A 175 2.31 2.06 -4.15
CA GLN A 175 1.67 3.09 -3.35
C GLN A 175 0.95 4.15 -4.21
N ASP A 176 1.49 4.49 -5.38
CA ASP A 176 0.87 5.47 -6.29
C ASP A 176 -0.44 4.97 -6.89
N ASN A 177 -0.52 3.68 -7.19
CA ASN A 177 -1.68 3.04 -7.79
C ASN A 177 -2.74 2.56 -6.80
N ILE A 178 -2.70 3.02 -5.55
CA ILE A 178 -3.78 2.74 -4.60
C ILE A 178 -4.85 3.81 -4.77
N TYR A 179 -6.03 3.40 -5.22
CA TYR A 179 -7.20 4.26 -5.33
C TYR A 179 -8.13 4.03 -4.15
N THR A 180 -8.75 5.10 -3.68
CA THR A 180 -9.65 5.03 -2.53
C THR A 180 -10.84 5.97 -2.66
N THR A 181 -11.90 5.61 -1.95
CA THR A 181 -13.00 6.51 -1.61
C THR A 181 -13.58 6.13 -0.24
N LEU A 182 -14.27 7.06 0.40
CA LEU A 182 -14.73 6.91 1.78
C LEU A 182 -16.25 6.78 1.87
N PHE A 183 -16.68 5.86 2.72
CA PHE A 183 -18.04 5.69 3.17
C PHE A 183 -18.19 6.08 4.64
N GLN A 184 -19.39 6.49 5.01
CA GLN A 184 -19.79 6.79 6.37
C GLN A 184 -20.83 5.79 6.87
N THR A 185 -20.75 5.47 8.16
CA THR A 185 -21.83 4.83 8.89
C THR A 185 -21.86 5.33 10.33
N PRO A 186 -23.03 5.41 10.99
CA PRO A 186 -24.37 5.33 10.42
C PRO A 186 -24.75 6.60 9.61
N TYR A 187 -25.34 6.42 8.43
CA TYR A 187 -25.71 7.54 7.53
C TYR A 187 -26.94 8.36 8.01
N ASN A 188 -27.62 7.94 9.07
CA ASN A 188 -28.88 8.51 9.55
C ASN A 188 -28.74 9.32 10.85
N LYS A 189 -27.55 9.86 11.14
CA LYS A 189 -27.30 10.68 12.33
C LYS A 189 -27.08 12.13 11.95
N ASP A 190 -27.62 13.03 12.76
CA ASP A 190 -27.52 14.49 12.57
C ASP A 190 -26.06 14.94 12.46
N TYR A 191 -25.19 14.46 13.37
CA TYR A 191 -23.75 14.72 13.30
C TYR A 191 -23.13 14.36 11.94
N VAL A 192 -23.48 13.20 11.37
CA VAL A 192 -22.90 12.72 10.10
C VAL A 192 -23.38 13.59 8.93
N TRP A 193 -24.64 14.01 8.93
CA TRP A 193 -25.15 14.95 7.91
C TRP A 193 -24.57 16.36 8.06
N LYS A 194 -24.30 16.79 9.29
CA LYS A 194 -23.64 18.07 9.55
C LYS A 194 -22.19 18.07 9.06
N GLU A 195 -21.44 17.02 9.40
CA GLU A 195 -20.02 16.88 9.11
C GLU A 195 -19.76 16.53 7.63
N TYR A 196 -20.41 15.48 7.13
CA TYR A 196 -20.13 14.90 5.81
C TYR A 196 -21.19 15.24 4.77
N GLY A 197 -22.42 15.54 5.20
CA GLY A 197 -23.54 15.90 4.32
C GLY A 197 -23.63 17.38 3.98
N TYR A 198 -22.48 18.09 3.97
CA TYR A 198 -22.39 19.51 3.63
C TYR A 198 -23.38 20.36 4.44
N ASN A 199 -23.34 20.22 5.77
CA ASN A 199 -24.28 20.89 6.68
C ASN A 199 -25.76 20.65 6.31
N HIS A 200 -26.10 19.41 5.97
CA HIS A 200 -27.43 18.98 5.51
C HIS A 200 -27.91 19.52 4.16
N GLU A 201 -27.04 20.15 3.36
CA GLU A 201 -27.38 20.59 2.01
C GLU A 201 -27.05 19.52 0.95
N GLY A 202 -26.26 18.50 1.29
CA GLY A 202 -25.74 17.50 0.35
C GLY A 202 -26.68 16.35 0.03
N ILE A 203 -26.13 15.39 -0.73
CA ILE A 203 -26.75 14.12 -1.13
C ILE A 203 -26.01 12.98 -0.43
N CYS A 204 -26.72 11.94 -0.02
CA CYS A 204 -26.13 10.69 0.45
C CYS A 204 -26.61 9.53 -0.42
N VAL A 205 -25.69 8.83 -1.06
CA VAL A 205 -25.95 7.61 -1.84
C VAL A 205 -25.61 6.41 -0.96
N THR A 206 -26.59 5.53 -0.72
CA THR A 206 -26.41 4.40 0.20
C THR A 206 -26.36 3.06 -0.53
N TYR A 207 -25.54 2.16 -0.03
CA TYR A 207 -25.32 0.83 -0.58
C TYR A 207 -25.61 -0.25 0.47
N ASN A 208 -26.38 -1.27 0.07
CA ASN A 208 -26.86 -2.33 0.95
C ASN A 208 -26.00 -3.60 0.84
N PHE A 209 -25.38 -4.00 1.94
CA PHE A 209 -24.52 -5.19 2.06
C PHE A 209 -25.16 -6.34 2.83
N LYS A 210 -26.47 -6.27 3.14
CA LYS A 210 -27.17 -7.32 3.89
C LYS A 210 -27.28 -8.64 3.13
N GLU A 211 -27.36 -8.57 1.81
CA GLU A 211 -27.49 -9.75 0.97
C GLU A 211 -26.13 -10.33 0.61
N ILE A 212 -25.96 -11.64 0.80
CA ILE A 212 -24.72 -12.34 0.45
C ILE A 212 -24.80 -12.76 -1.02
N ARG A 213 -24.51 -11.83 -1.93
CA ARG A 213 -24.34 -12.09 -3.37
C ARG A 213 -22.85 -12.06 -3.73
N LYS A 214 -22.45 -12.81 -4.77
CA LYS A 214 -21.05 -12.87 -5.23
C LYS A 214 -20.43 -11.49 -5.42
N ILE A 215 -21.13 -10.59 -6.11
CA ILE A 215 -20.65 -9.22 -6.34
C ILE A 215 -20.46 -8.44 -5.03
N ILE A 216 -21.36 -8.60 -4.04
CA ILE A 216 -21.25 -7.94 -2.74
C ILE A 216 -20.04 -8.46 -1.96
N ILE A 217 -19.77 -9.77 -2.01
CA ILE A 217 -18.59 -10.37 -1.38
C ILE A 217 -17.30 -9.80 -1.99
N GLU A 218 -17.23 -9.72 -3.33
CA GLU A 218 -16.07 -9.16 -4.03
C GLU A 218 -15.83 -7.68 -3.68
N GLN A 219 -16.90 -6.90 -3.50
CA GLN A 219 -16.79 -5.51 -3.05
C GLN A 219 -16.40 -5.40 -1.58
N LEU A 220 -16.95 -6.24 -0.70
CA LEU A 220 -16.66 -6.23 0.74
C LEU A 220 -15.19 -6.56 1.04
N GLN A 221 -14.56 -7.40 0.23
CA GLN A 221 -13.12 -7.68 0.33
C GLN A 221 -12.25 -6.43 0.18
N LYS A 222 -12.76 -5.40 -0.51
CA LYS A 222 -12.05 -4.15 -0.80
C LYS A 222 -12.46 -3.01 0.14
N ILE A 223 -13.38 -3.24 1.08
CA ILE A 223 -13.84 -2.22 2.03
C ILE A 223 -13.26 -2.51 3.40
N PHE A 224 -12.62 -1.51 3.98
CA PHE A 224 -11.81 -1.62 5.18
C PHE A 224 -12.18 -0.55 6.21
N PRO A 225 -12.10 -0.83 7.52
CA PRO A 225 -12.38 0.17 8.53
C PRO A 225 -11.27 1.23 8.54
N VAL A 226 -11.66 2.50 8.62
CA VAL A 226 -10.72 3.60 8.87
C VAL A 226 -10.26 3.56 10.32
N TYR A 227 -8.97 3.78 10.53
CA TYR A 227 -8.30 3.85 11.82
C TYR A 227 -7.84 5.27 12.09
N TYR A 228 -8.27 5.87 13.21
CA TYR A 228 -7.91 7.25 13.52
C TYR A 228 -6.73 7.32 14.46
N ILE A 229 -5.80 8.24 14.23
CA ILE A 229 -4.62 8.46 15.09
C ILE A 229 -4.47 9.94 15.42
N ASN A 230 -3.88 10.28 16.58
CA ASN A 230 -3.45 11.67 16.81
C ASN A 230 -2.11 11.90 16.12
N SER A 231 -1.23 10.90 16.22
CA SER A 231 0.15 10.95 15.77
C SER A 231 0.60 9.55 15.35
N LYS A 232 1.57 9.48 14.45
CA LYS A 232 2.23 8.21 14.07
C LYS A 232 2.85 7.48 15.25
N SER A 233 3.25 8.23 16.29
CA SER A 233 3.77 7.65 17.53
C SER A 233 2.75 6.78 18.27
N ASP A 234 1.46 6.90 17.94
CA ASP A 234 0.40 6.08 18.52
C ASP A 234 0.43 4.63 17.97
N ILE A 235 1.20 4.38 16.89
CA ILE A 235 1.41 3.06 16.30
C ILE A 235 2.73 2.49 16.84
N ASN A 236 2.64 1.41 17.61
CA ASN A 236 3.78 0.78 18.30
C ASN A 236 4.38 -0.43 17.55
N TYR A 237 4.02 -0.61 16.28
CA TYR A 237 4.50 -1.67 15.40
C TYR A 237 4.84 -1.12 14.01
N ASP A 238 5.59 -1.91 13.25
CA ASP A 238 5.95 -1.59 11.88
C ASP A 238 4.78 -1.85 10.92
N VAL A 239 4.57 -0.95 9.94
CA VAL A 239 3.52 -1.10 8.93
C VAL A 239 4.15 -1.49 7.60
N TYR A 240 3.95 -2.73 7.17
CA TYR A 240 4.50 -3.24 5.90
C TYR A 240 3.47 -3.27 4.76
N ASN A 241 2.18 -3.14 5.07
CA ASN A 241 1.11 -3.17 4.09
C ASN A 241 0.77 -1.75 3.57
N SER A 242 1.03 -1.49 2.29
CA SER A 242 0.85 -0.16 1.67
C SER A 242 -0.59 0.36 1.71
N VAL A 243 -1.58 -0.52 1.78
CA VAL A 243 -3.00 -0.15 1.91
C VAL A 243 -3.27 0.61 3.21
N CYS A 244 -2.48 0.37 4.26
CA CYS A 244 -2.66 1.01 5.56
C CYS A 244 -2.50 2.54 5.53
N ALA A 245 -1.67 3.07 4.63
CA ALA A 245 -1.52 4.53 4.46
C ALA A 245 -2.82 5.21 4.00
N SER A 246 -3.72 4.48 3.34
CA SER A 246 -5.04 4.99 2.93
C SER A 246 -6.10 4.84 4.03
N LEU A 247 -5.86 4.00 5.03
CA LEU A 247 -6.78 3.68 6.12
C LEU A 247 -6.61 4.56 7.35
N LEU A 248 -5.42 5.14 7.53
CA LEU A 248 -5.12 6.01 8.65
C LEU A 248 -5.60 7.41 8.40
N LYS A 249 -6.22 8.01 9.42
CA LYS A 249 -6.71 9.38 9.38
C LYS A 249 -6.36 10.13 10.65
N THR A 250 -5.79 11.31 10.50
CA THR A 250 -5.56 12.25 11.59
C THR A 250 -6.75 13.20 11.70
N LYS A 251 -7.37 13.28 12.88
CA LYS A 251 -8.51 14.20 13.12
C LYS A 251 -8.43 14.77 14.53
N ASP A 252 -8.46 16.10 14.63
CA ASP A 252 -8.33 16.82 15.91
C ASP A 252 -9.49 16.55 16.88
N LYS A 253 -10.70 16.42 16.33
CA LYS A 253 -11.93 16.15 17.08
C LYS A 253 -12.65 14.96 16.47
N ILE A 254 -12.83 13.93 17.27
CA ILE A 254 -13.47 12.69 16.87
C ILE A 254 -14.74 12.49 17.70
N ASN A 255 -15.83 12.16 17.02
CA ASN A 255 -17.13 11.82 17.57
C ASN A 255 -17.39 10.32 17.45
N THR A 256 -18.15 9.72 18.38
CA THR A 256 -18.61 8.32 18.34
C THR A 256 -19.22 7.84 17.01
N TYR A 257 -19.67 8.76 16.16
CA TYR A 257 -20.22 8.48 14.83
C TYR A 257 -19.21 8.57 13.69
N ASP A 258 -17.95 8.91 13.94
CA ASP A 258 -16.84 8.84 12.98
C ASP A 258 -16.47 7.36 12.72
N ASN A 259 -17.37 6.60 12.10
CA ASN A 259 -17.11 5.22 11.68
C ASN A 259 -17.00 5.17 10.15
N GLN A 260 -15.89 5.70 9.65
CA GLN A 260 -15.56 5.63 8.23
C GLN A 260 -15.12 4.24 7.80
N TRP A 261 -15.44 3.91 6.55
CA TRP A 261 -14.93 2.74 5.86
C TRP A 261 -14.36 3.18 4.52
N ALA A 262 -13.16 2.73 4.19
CA ALA A 262 -12.49 3.05 2.93
C ALA A 262 -12.68 1.89 1.96
N TYR A 263 -13.19 2.17 0.76
CA TYR A 263 -12.99 1.29 -0.37
C TYR A 263 -11.57 1.50 -0.89
N ILE A 264 -10.81 0.43 -1.09
CA ILE A 264 -9.46 0.50 -1.61
C ILE A 264 -9.29 -0.47 -2.76
N MET A 265 -8.70 0.02 -3.84
CA MET A 265 -8.34 -0.77 -5.01
C MET A 265 -6.89 -0.49 -5.40
N SER A 266 -6.12 -1.55 -5.58
CA SER A 266 -4.82 -1.48 -6.26
C SER A 266 -5.05 -1.60 -7.76
N TYR A 267 -4.79 -0.51 -8.49
CA TYR A 267 -4.91 -0.49 -9.94
C TYR A 267 -3.83 -1.37 -10.58
N LYS A 268 -4.25 -2.17 -11.56
CA LYS A 268 -3.35 -2.97 -12.38
C LYS A 268 -3.17 -2.25 -13.70
N TYR A 269 -1.91 -1.97 -14.04
CA TYR A 269 -1.59 -1.38 -15.33
C TYR A 269 -2.11 -2.24 -16.48
N THR A 270 -2.60 -1.57 -17.51
CA THR A 270 -2.88 -2.14 -18.82
C THR A 270 -1.56 -2.45 -19.54
N GLU A 271 -1.63 -3.28 -20.58
CA GLU A 271 -0.46 -3.63 -21.40
C GLU A 271 0.24 -2.38 -21.99
N THR A 272 -0.54 -1.41 -22.44
CA THR A 272 -0.04 -0.13 -22.94
C THR A 272 0.69 0.65 -21.84
N GLU A 273 0.10 0.76 -20.65
CA GLU A 273 0.71 1.46 -19.52
C GLU A 273 1.99 0.75 -19.04
N TYR A 274 2.05 -0.59 -19.05
CA TYR A 274 3.27 -1.35 -18.78
C TYR A 274 4.38 -1.03 -19.78
N THR A 275 4.05 -0.93 -21.07
CA THR A 275 5.04 -0.56 -22.10
C THR A 275 5.57 0.87 -21.89
N MET A 276 4.70 1.80 -21.45
CA MET A 276 5.12 3.15 -21.08
C MET A 276 6.02 3.16 -19.85
N LEU A 277 5.69 2.37 -18.83
CA LEU A 277 6.49 2.23 -17.60
C LEU A 277 7.92 1.81 -17.90
N ASP A 278 8.12 0.80 -18.74
CA ASP A 278 9.47 0.29 -19.06
C ASP A 278 10.37 1.41 -19.62
N ASN A 279 9.84 2.23 -20.52
CA ASN A 279 10.55 3.35 -21.12
C ASN A 279 10.83 4.49 -20.13
N LEU A 280 9.89 4.75 -19.21
CA LEU A 280 9.98 5.87 -18.25
C LEU A 280 10.81 5.51 -17.01
N LEU A 281 10.90 4.23 -16.65
CA LEU A 281 11.69 3.77 -15.51
C LEU A 281 13.18 3.67 -15.82
N GLU A 282 13.59 3.37 -17.06
CA GLU A 282 15.01 3.26 -17.42
C GLU A 282 15.82 4.54 -17.09
N PRO A 283 15.36 5.77 -17.41
CA PRO A 283 16.02 6.99 -16.99
C PRO A 283 16.10 7.17 -15.46
N VAL A 284 15.07 6.72 -14.74
CA VAL A 284 15.00 6.77 -13.27
C VAL A 284 16.06 5.85 -12.65
N TYR A 285 16.14 4.61 -13.15
CA TYR A 285 17.16 3.64 -12.73
C TYR A 285 18.57 4.12 -13.07
N THR A 286 18.78 4.60 -14.30
CA THR A 286 20.09 5.09 -14.75
C THR A 286 20.58 6.22 -13.86
N TYR A 287 19.72 7.22 -13.60
CA TYR A 287 20.04 8.32 -12.70
C TYR A 287 20.39 7.82 -11.29
N SER A 288 19.58 6.91 -10.72
CA SER A 288 19.83 6.35 -9.39
C SER A 288 21.19 5.64 -9.31
N MET A 289 21.47 4.77 -10.27
CA MET A 289 22.68 3.94 -10.28
C MET A 289 23.94 4.76 -10.57
N THR A 290 23.80 5.96 -11.14
CA THR A 290 24.92 6.88 -11.43
C THR A 290 25.04 8.03 -10.44
N HIS A 291 24.09 8.14 -9.48
CA HIS A 291 24.12 9.15 -8.44
C HIS A 291 25.38 9.01 -7.59
N SER A 292 26.06 10.13 -7.29
CA SER A 292 27.36 10.15 -6.61
C SER A 292 27.37 9.35 -5.32
N LYS A 293 26.39 9.58 -4.43
CA LYS A 293 26.27 8.86 -3.15
C LYS A 293 26.00 7.36 -3.31
N ILE A 294 25.26 6.94 -4.34
CA ILE A 294 25.02 5.51 -4.63
C ILE A 294 26.29 4.87 -5.21
N ASN A 295 27.02 5.59 -6.05
CA ASN A 295 28.32 5.17 -6.57
C ASN A 295 29.37 5.03 -5.45
N GLU A 296 29.39 5.91 -4.46
CA GLU A 296 30.24 5.75 -3.27
C GLU A 296 29.90 4.47 -2.51
N ILE A 297 28.60 4.18 -2.34
CA ILE A 297 28.13 2.94 -1.70
C ILE A 297 28.55 1.71 -2.50
N LEU A 298 28.41 1.72 -3.83
CA LEU A 298 28.81 0.63 -4.73
C LEU A 298 30.31 0.30 -4.64
N ASN A 299 31.14 1.33 -4.45
CA ASN A 299 32.59 1.19 -4.32
C ASN A 299 33.05 0.93 -2.87
N GLY A 300 32.12 0.89 -1.91
CA GLY A 300 32.42 0.61 -0.51
C GLY A 300 32.85 -0.84 -0.28
N ASN A 301 33.68 -1.04 0.75
CA ASN A 301 34.06 -2.38 1.21
C ASN A 301 33.21 -2.79 2.43
N TYR A 302 32.44 -3.86 2.27
CA TYR A 302 31.56 -4.40 3.30
C TYR A 302 32.03 -5.77 3.82
N LEU A 303 33.18 -6.27 3.34
CA LEU A 303 33.78 -7.48 3.87
C LEU A 303 34.38 -7.23 5.26
N GLU A 304 34.09 -8.13 6.18
CA GLU A 304 34.61 -8.09 7.55
C GLU A 304 35.11 -9.47 7.97
N ILE A 305 36.12 -9.51 8.83
CA ILE A 305 36.59 -10.75 9.45
C ILE A 305 35.98 -10.80 10.85
N LYS A 306 35.15 -11.82 11.12
CA LYS A 306 34.59 -12.13 12.45
C LYS A 306 34.80 -13.60 12.74
N ASP A 307 35.31 -13.91 13.94
CA ASP A 307 35.61 -15.28 14.38
C ASP A 307 36.48 -16.08 13.40
N ASN A 308 37.51 -15.44 12.83
CA ASN A 308 38.37 -15.97 11.77
C ASN A 308 37.64 -16.40 10.48
N GLN A 309 36.41 -15.94 10.27
CA GLN A 309 35.64 -16.18 9.05
C GLN A 309 35.40 -14.86 8.30
N LEU A 310 35.48 -14.94 6.97
CA LEU A 310 35.09 -13.86 6.07
C LEU A 310 33.57 -13.72 6.09
N ASN A 311 33.09 -12.54 6.44
CA ASN A 311 31.69 -12.16 6.52
C ASN A 311 31.45 -10.90 5.68
N TYR A 312 30.17 -10.57 5.48
CA TYR A 312 29.75 -9.41 4.68
C TYR A 312 28.69 -8.61 5.46
N ASN A 313 28.95 -7.34 5.70
CA ASN A 313 28.08 -6.45 6.48
C ASN A 313 26.96 -5.87 5.62
N TYR A 314 26.02 -6.73 5.22
CA TYR A 314 24.86 -6.35 4.41
C TYR A 314 23.94 -5.36 5.12
N LYS A 315 23.89 -5.37 6.47
CA LYS A 315 23.05 -4.45 7.24
C LYS A 315 23.49 -3.00 7.07
N LYS A 316 24.80 -2.75 7.20
CA LYS A 316 25.38 -1.43 6.95
C LYS A 316 25.17 -0.97 5.50
N LEU A 317 25.28 -1.88 4.53
CA LEU A 317 24.99 -1.57 3.13
C LEU A 317 23.52 -1.15 2.94
N ILE A 318 22.58 -1.91 3.49
CA ILE A 318 21.15 -1.58 3.43
C ILE A 318 20.89 -0.21 4.07
N GLU A 319 21.39 0.01 5.29
CA GLU A 319 21.24 1.28 6.02
C GLU A 319 21.75 2.47 5.20
N ASN A 320 23.01 2.44 4.76
CA ASN A 320 23.61 3.50 3.94
C ASN A 320 22.78 3.80 2.69
N LEU A 321 22.30 2.77 1.99
CA LEU A 321 21.55 2.94 0.75
C LEU A 321 20.15 3.50 1.01
N VAL A 322 19.45 3.00 2.02
CA VAL A 322 18.11 3.48 2.41
C VAL A 322 18.16 4.93 2.88
N ASP A 323 19.22 5.34 3.59
CA ASP A 323 19.43 6.72 4.01
C ASP A 323 19.58 7.66 2.80
N VAL A 324 20.35 7.25 1.79
CA VAL A 324 20.48 8.02 0.54
C VAL A 324 19.15 8.07 -0.20
N LEU A 325 18.50 6.92 -0.40
CA LEU A 325 17.23 6.84 -1.11
C LEU A 325 16.16 7.69 -0.44
N ASN A 326 16.09 7.74 0.89
CA ASN A 326 15.09 8.54 1.61
C ASN A 326 15.53 9.99 1.90
N SER A 327 16.73 10.41 1.47
CA SER A 327 17.21 11.77 1.69
C SER A 327 16.42 12.78 0.86
N ASN A 328 16.12 13.95 1.44
CA ASN A 328 15.39 15.02 0.74
C ASN A 328 16.08 15.44 -0.56
N GLU A 329 17.40 15.53 -0.56
CA GLU A 329 18.23 15.86 -1.73
C GLU A 329 17.98 14.87 -2.88
N PHE A 330 18.05 13.57 -2.59
CA PHE A 330 17.80 12.55 -3.60
C PHE A 330 16.34 12.58 -4.09
N GLN A 331 15.38 12.75 -3.17
CA GLN A 331 13.96 12.83 -3.52
C GLN A 331 13.63 14.03 -4.41
N GLU A 332 14.17 15.21 -4.12
CA GLU A 332 13.92 16.43 -4.89
C GLU A 332 14.40 16.29 -6.34
N GLU A 333 15.60 15.76 -6.54
CA GLU A 333 16.14 15.53 -7.88
C GLU A 333 15.36 14.44 -8.64
N LEU A 334 14.91 13.41 -7.93
CA LEU A 334 14.19 12.27 -8.48
C LEU A 334 12.72 12.58 -8.82
N ASN A 335 12.06 13.43 -8.04
CA ASN A 335 10.64 13.73 -8.15
C ASN A 335 10.24 14.19 -9.55
N THR A 336 11.08 14.99 -10.21
CA THR A 336 10.81 15.46 -11.57
C THR A 336 10.68 14.29 -12.55
N LYS A 337 11.52 13.25 -12.40
CA LYS A 337 11.49 12.05 -13.27
C LYS A 337 10.36 11.10 -12.88
N LEU A 338 10.11 10.92 -11.59
CA LEU A 338 9.03 10.07 -11.10
C LEU A 338 7.64 10.63 -11.42
N GLN A 339 7.49 11.94 -11.53
CA GLN A 339 6.19 12.55 -11.85
C GLN A 339 5.67 12.06 -13.21
N GLU A 340 6.53 11.99 -14.23
CA GLU A 340 6.16 11.43 -15.54
C GLU A 340 5.69 9.98 -15.45
N VAL A 341 6.34 9.19 -14.57
CA VAL A 341 5.96 7.80 -14.31
C VAL A 341 4.59 7.71 -13.61
N TYR A 342 4.31 8.60 -12.66
CA TYR A 342 3.03 8.63 -11.95
C TYR A 342 1.89 9.16 -12.80
N ASP A 343 2.18 9.97 -13.81
CA ASP A 343 1.17 10.55 -14.71
C ASP A 343 0.67 9.55 -15.77
N ILE A 344 1.27 8.34 -15.86
CA ILE A 344 0.78 7.24 -16.71
C ILE A 344 -0.67 6.88 -16.34
N THR A 345 -1.02 6.91 -15.05
CA THR A 345 -2.35 6.58 -14.55
C THR A 345 -3.11 7.82 -14.09
N GLN A 346 -4.39 7.88 -14.42
CA GLN A 346 -5.26 9.03 -14.09
C GLN A 346 -5.41 9.21 -12.58
N ASN A 347 -5.52 10.45 -12.10
CA ASN A 347 -5.72 10.71 -10.67
C ASN A 347 -7.08 10.21 -10.15
N ASN A 348 -8.09 10.16 -11.02
CA ASN A 348 -9.44 9.70 -10.71
C ASN A 348 -9.85 8.64 -11.73
N ILE A 349 -10.60 7.64 -11.28
CA ILE A 349 -11.13 6.58 -12.12
C ILE A 349 -12.53 6.20 -11.68
N ASP A 350 -13.32 5.71 -12.63
CA ASP A 350 -14.65 5.16 -12.40
C ASP A 350 -14.54 3.64 -12.52
N ILE A 351 -15.07 2.92 -11.55
CA ILE A 351 -15.09 1.44 -11.56
C ILE A 351 -16.51 0.89 -11.50
N ASP A 352 -16.68 -0.34 -11.97
CA ASP A 352 -17.90 -1.10 -11.73
C ASP A 352 -18.02 -1.45 -10.24
N PHE A 353 -19.20 -1.16 -9.70
CA PHE A 353 -19.57 -1.40 -8.32
C PHE A 353 -20.96 -2.04 -8.25
N MET A 354 -21.74 -1.72 -7.22
CA MET A 354 -23.13 -2.14 -7.08
C MET A 354 -24.06 -0.94 -7.18
N LYS A 355 -25.27 -1.16 -7.72
CA LYS A 355 -26.32 -0.14 -7.73
C LYS A 355 -26.64 0.33 -6.30
N PRO A 356 -26.84 1.63 -6.08
CA PRO A 356 -27.30 2.15 -4.80
C PRO A 356 -28.64 1.54 -4.38
N GLU A 357 -28.84 1.36 -3.08
CA GLU A 357 -30.16 1.05 -2.50
C GLU A 357 -31.08 2.27 -2.58
N ALA A 358 -30.55 3.45 -2.31
CA ALA A 358 -31.31 4.68 -2.22
C ALA A 358 -30.41 5.92 -2.32
N VAL A 359 -31.03 7.03 -2.68
CA VAL A 359 -30.47 8.38 -2.62
C VAL A 359 -31.24 9.19 -1.58
N TYR A 360 -30.52 9.87 -0.70
CA TYR A 360 -31.08 10.73 0.33
C TYR A 360 -30.66 12.18 0.06
N LEU A 361 -31.63 13.08 0.03
CA LEU A 361 -31.40 14.51 0.01
C LEU A 361 -31.37 15.02 1.45
N GLY A 362 -30.40 15.85 1.78
CA GLY A 362 -30.31 16.51 3.07
C GLY A 362 -31.56 17.35 3.37
N ARG A 363 -31.78 17.67 4.66
CA ARG A 363 -32.98 18.39 5.08
C ARG A 363 -33.06 19.79 4.47
N ASP A 364 -31.89 20.39 4.26
CA ASP A 364 -31.67 21.74 3.74
C ASP A 364 -31.25 21.69 2.25
N PHE A 365 -31.50 20.56 1.56
CA PHE A 365 -31.19 20.41 0.14
C PHE A 365 -31.96 21.43 -0.73
N PRO A 366 -31.32 22.07 -1.72
CA PRO A 366 -31.94 23.12 -2.53
C PRO A 366 -33.20 22.63 -3.28
N GLU A 367 -34.34 23.28 -3.02
CA GLU A 367 -35.67 22.89 -3.53
C GLU A 367 -35.73 22.89 -5.05
N GLU A 368 -35.08 23.85 -5.71
CA GLU A 368 -35.06 24.00 -7.16
C GLU A 368 -34.38 22.83 -7.88
N LYS A 369 -33.49 22.09 -7.18
CA LYS A 369 -32.77 20.95 -7.74
C LYS A 369 -33.48 19.61 -7.51
N ILE A 370 -34.45 19.55 -6.59
CA ILE A 370 -35.08 18.27 -6.19
C ILE A 370 -35.70 17.56 -7.39
N LYS A 371 -36.40 18.30 -8.26
CA LYS A 371 -37.08 17.73 -9.42
C LYS A 371 -36.09 17.04 -10.37
N GLN A 372 -34.99 17.73 -10.68
CA GLN A 372 -33.92 17.24 -11.56
C GLN A 372 -33.27 15.98 -10.99
N ILE A 373 -32.89 16.00 -9.71
CA ILE A 373 -32.26 14.84 -9.04
C ILE A 373 -33.22 13.65 -9.00
N LYS A 374 -34.50 13.90 -8.69
CA LYS A 374 -35.54 12.88 -8.68
C LYS A 374 -35.72 12.23 -10.06
N GLU A 375 -35.73 13.01 -11.13
CA GLU A 375 -35.84 12.50 -12.50
C GLU A 375 -34.65 11.59 -12.88
N ILE A 376 -33.43 11.91 -12.44
CA ILE A 376 -32.25 11.07 -12.68
C ILE A 376 -32.36 9.74 -11.90
N VAL A 377 -32.60 9.83 -10.60
CA VAL A 377 -32.58 8.66 -9.70
C VAL A 377 -33.71 7.67 -10.02
N GLN A 378 -34.90 8.17 -10.37
CA GLN A 378 -36.05 7.32 -10.70
C GLN A 378 -35.92 6.60 -12.06
N LYS A 379 -35.13 7.13 -13.01
CA LYS A 379 -34.85 6.42 -14.28
C LYS A 379 -34.13 5.09 -14.05
N GLU A 380 -33.32 5.01 -12.99
CA GLU A 380 -32.56 3.81 -12.63
C GLU A 380 -33.26 2.91 -11.61
N ASP A 381 -34.55 3.16 -11.34
CA ASP A 381 -35.37 2.43 -10.36
C ASP A 381 -34.80 2.47 -8.93
N ILE A 382 -34.19 3.60 -8.56
CA ILE A 382 -33.63 3.82 -7.22
C ILE A 382 -34.60 4.67 -6.39
N MET A 383 -34.75 4.31 -5.12
CA MET A 383 -35.57 5.10 -4.19
C MET A 383 -34.88 6.42 -3.83
N ILE A 384 -35.64 7.51 -3.85
CA ILE A 384 -35.18 8.83 -3.41
C ILE A 384 -35.97 9.30 -2.19
N PHE A 385 -35.25 9.78 -1.18
CA PHE A 385 -35.82 10.27 0.06
C PHE A 385 -35.32 11.68 0.39
N LYS A 386 -36.15 12.49 1.06
CA LYS A 386 -35.70 13.71 1.75
C LYS A 386 -35.59 13.44 3.24
N ILE A 387 -34.49 13.84 3.84
CA ILE A 387 -34.33 13.85 5.30
C ILE A 387 -35.23 14.94 5.89
N LYS A 388 -35.97 14.60 6.94
CA LYS A 388 -36.79 15.51 7.73
C LYS A 388 -36.42 15.39 9.20
N GLN A 389 -36.71 16.43 9.98
CA GLN A 389 -36.47 16.44 11.43
C GLN A 389 -37.78 16.67 12.17
N SER A 390 -38.02 15.88 13.21
CA SER A 390 -39.11 16.06 14.17
C SER A 390 -38.61 15.62 15.53
N GLU A 391 -38.84 16.43 16.57
CA GLU A 391 -38.47 16.11 17.96
C GLU A 391 -37.01 15.62 18.11
N ASP A 392 -36.07 16.33 17.47
CA ASP A 392 -34.63 16.00 17.45
C ASP A 392 -34.24 14.65 16.83
N LYS A 393 -35.15 14.02 16.09
CA LYS A 393 -34.90 12.80 15.33
C LYS A 393 -34.99 13.06 13.83
N LEU A 394 -34.02 12.51 13.09
CA LEU A 394 -34.07 12.46 11.65
C LEU A 394 -34.94 11.30 11.19
N PHE A 395 -35.84 11.56 10.25
CA PHE A 395 -36.63 10.56 9.55
C PHE A 395 -36.58 10.80 8.04
N LYS A 396 -36.88 9.77 7.26
CA LYS A 396 -36.87 9.82 5.79
C LYS A 396 -38.30 9.89 5.25
N ALA A 397 -38.53 10.81 4.31
CA ALA A 397 -39.78 10.88 3.55
C ALA A 397 -39.49 10.50 2.10
N LEU A 398 -40.22 9.52 1.56
CA LEU A 398 -40.17 9.20 0.13
C LEU A 398 -40.72 10.41 -0.65
N ILE A 399 -40.04 10.82 -1.72
CA ILE A 399 -40.41 12.04 -2.47
C ILE A 399 -40.66 11.79 -3.93
#